data_AF-A0A1F9LKL4-F1
#
_entry.id   AF-A0A1F9LKL4-F1
#
_cell.length_a   1.000
_cell.length_b   1.000
_cell.length_c   1.000
_cell.angle_alpha   90.00
_cell.angle_beta   90.00
_cell.angle_gamma   90.00
#
_symmetry.space_group_name_H-M   'P 1'
#
loop_
_entity.id
_entity.type
_entity.pdbx_description
1 polymer ?
#
loop_
_entity_poly.entity_id
_entity_poly.type
_entity_poly.pdbx_seq_one_letter_code
_entity_poly.pdbx_strand_id
1 'polypeptide(L)' 'MTTNEYIRRVERNAWPPFRGRLWQRNYHDRIIRDEAELQRIRNYIVQNPWRWEEDRNHPSAPQTSNKGMDPWCE' A
#
# COMPACT_ATOMS: atom_id res chain seq x y z
N MET A 1 -1.41 -8.09 -16.10
CA MET A 1 -1.15 -7.44 -14.80
C MET A 1 0.35 -7.28 -14.61
N THR A 2 0.79 -6.23 -13.92
CA THR A 2 2.21 -5.89 -13.67
C THR A 2 3.00 -7.02 -12.98
N THR A 3 2.34 -7.91 -12.23
CA THR A 3 2.95 -9.14 -11.70
C THR A 3 3.56 -10.02 -12.80
N ASN A 4 2.88 -10.20 -13.93
CA ASN A 4 3.37 -11.06 -15.02
C ASN A 4 4.61 -10.43 -15.68
N GLU A 5 4.62 -9.11 -15.81
CA GLU A 5 5.80 -8.39 -16.30
C GLU A 5 6.97 -8.47 -15.31
N TYR A 6 6.71 -8.41 -14.01
CA TYR A 6 7.75 -8.64 -12.99
C TYR A 6 8.34 -10.06 -13.11
N ILE A 7 7.50 -11.10 -13.21
CA ILE A 7 7.95 -12.49 -13.36
C ILE A 7 8.81 -12.65 -14.63
N ARG A 8 8.36 -12.11 -15.77
CA ARG A 8 9.14 -12.13 -17.02
C ARG A 8 10.50 -11.44 -16.89
N ARG A 9 10.61 -10.40 -16.08
CA ARG A 9 11.89 -9.69 -15.84
C ARG A 9 12.80 -10.42 -14.86
N VAL A 10 12.26 -11.16 -13.90
CA VAL A 10 13.05 -12.09 -13.07
C VAL A 10 13.75 -13.12 -13.96
N GLU A 11 13.04 -13.67 -14.95
CA GLU A 11 13.59 -14.66 -15.89
C GLU A 11 14.59 -14.05 -16.89
N ARG A 12 14.30 -12.86 -17.44
CA ARG A 12 15.09 -12.26 -18.54
C ARG A 12 16.25 -11.38 -18.08
N ASN A 13 16.09 -10.70 -16.94
CA ASN A 13 17.01 -9.67 -16.46
C ASN A 13 17.62 -9.99 -15.10
N ALA A 14 17.50 -11.24 -14.62
CA ALA A 14 18.02 -11.71 -13.34
C ALA A 14 17.59 -10.86 -12.12
N TRP A 15 16.35 -10.35 -12.13
CA TRP A 15 15.79 -9.68 -10.95
C TRP A 15 15.56 -10.67 -9.80
N PRO A 16 15.63 -10.23 -8.53
CA PRO A 16 15.37 -11.12 -7.40
C PRO A 16 13.97 -11.74 -7.47
N PRO A 17 13.85 -13.08 -7.34
CA PRO A 17 12.56 -13.73 -7.30
C PRO A 17 11.83 -13.36 -6.00
N PHE A 18 10.58 -12.92 -6.11
CA PHE A 18 9.74 -12.61 -4.96
C PHE A 18 8.79 -13.77 -4.67
N ARG A 19 8.96 -14.42 -3.51
CA ARG A 19 8.10 -15.52 -3.08
C ARG A 19 6.92 -14.94 -2.29
N GLY A 20 5.82 -14.64 -2.99
CA GLY A 20 4.62 -14.08 -2.36
C GLY A 20 3.71 -13.36 -3.36
N ARG A 21 2.77 -12.57 -2.84
CA ARG A 21 1.94 -11.68 -3.67
C ARG A 21 2.60 -10.31 -3.74
N LEU A 22 3.02 -9.92 -4.95
CA LEU A 22 3.69 -8.64 -5.16
C LEU A 22 2.76 -7.44 -4.89
N TRP A 23 1.48 -7.60 -5.17
CA TRP A 23 0.46 -6.58 -4.94
C TRP A 23 -0.49 -7.00 -3.82
N GLN A 24 -0.88 -6.02 -3.00
CA GLN A 24 -2.06 -6.16 -2.14
C GLN A 24 -3.32 -6.35 -2.99
N ARG A 25 -4.35 -6.97 -2.41
CA ARG A 25 -5.65 -7.12 -3.09
C ARG A 25 -6.33 -5.76 -3.13
N ASN A 26 -6.81 -5.37 -4.31
CA ASN A 26 -7.43 -4.07 -4.59
C ASN A 26 -6.44 -2.90 -4.43
N TYR A 27 -6.93 -1.68 -4.67
CA TYR A 27 -6.18 -0.45 -4.55
C TYR A 27 -7.08 0.65 -3.97
N HIS A 28 -6.47 1.65 -3.33
CA HIS A 28 -7.21 2.83 -2.88
C HIS A 28 -7.47 3.75 -4.09
N ASP A 29 -8.73 4.10 -4.29
CA ASP A 29 -9.17 5.06 -5.31
C ASP A 29 -9.99 6.16 -4.64
N ARG A 30 -9.78 7.41 -5.07
CA ARG A 30 -10.45 8.59 -4.51
C ARG A 30 -10.47 9.73 -5.52
N ILE A 31 -11.66 10.20 -5.88
CA ILE A 31 -11.86 11.39 -6.71
C ILE A 31 -11.59 12.64 -5.86
N ILE A 32 -10.64 13.46 -6.29
CA ILE A 32 -10.32 14.75 -5.65
C ILE A 32 -11.29 15.81 -6.17
N ARG A 33 -12.10 16.39 -5.28
CA ARG A 33 -13.22 17.28 -5.65
C ARG A 33 -12.90 18.77 -5.47
N ASP A 34 -11.89 19.09 -4.68
CA ASP A 34 -11.50 20.46 -4.38
C ASP A 34 -9.99 20.61 -4.13
N GLU A 35 -9.52 21.85 -4.16
CA GLU A 35 -8.11 22.19 -3.96
C GLU A 35 -7.61 21.84 -2.55
N ALA A 36 -8.46 22.00 -1.53
CA ALA A 36 -8.06 21.71 -0.15
C ALA A 36 -7.76 20.21 0.03
N GLU A 37 -8.56 19.33 -0.58
CA GLU A 37 -8.33 17.90 -0.65
C GLU A 37 -7.05 17.56 -1.42
N LEU A 38 -6.82 18.21 -2.56
CA LEU A 38 -5.59 18.04 -3.33
C LEU A 38 -4.35 18.36 -2.49
N GLN A 39 -4.37 19.47 -1.76
CA GLN A 39 -3.27 19.88 -0.89
C GLN A 39 -3.05 18.90 0.26
N ARG A 40 -4.13 18.38 0.87
CA ARG A 40 -4.03 17.34 1.91
C ARG A 40 -3.38 16.06 1.37
N ILE A 41 -3.77 15.59 0.19
CA ILE A 41 -3.23 14.36 -0.41
C ILE A 41 -1.75 14.55 -0.79
N ARG A 42 -1.38 15.71 -1.36
CA ARG A 42 0.03 16.03 -1.64
C ARG A 42 0.87 16.01 -0.38
N ASN A 43 0.40 16.66 0.68
CA ASN A 43 1.08 16.67 1.97
C ASN A 43 1.20 15.26 2.56
N TYR A 44 0.15 14.43 2.45
CA TYR A 44 0.19 13.03 2.85
C TYR A 44 1.30 12.26 2.12
N ILE A 45 1.37 12.37 0.78
CA ILE A 45 2.38 11.65 -0.03
C ILE A 45 3.80 12.07 0.39
N VAL A 46 4.05 13.37 0.59
CA VAL A 46 5.37 13.89 1.00
C VAL A 46 5.73 13.45 2.42
N GLN A 47 4.75 13.37 3.33
CA GLN A 47 4.97 13.02 4.73
C GLN A 47 5.01 11.50 4.97
N ASN A 48 4.41 10.70 4.09
CA ASN A 48 4.27 9.25 4.27
C ASN A 48 5.59 8.52 4.57
N PRO A 49 6.73 8.79 3.89
CA PRO A 49 7.99 8.13 4.21
C PRO A 49 8.44 8.34 5.67
N TRP A 50 8.15 9.52 6.23
CA TRP A 50 8.51 9.87 7.61
C TRP A 50 7.55 9.27 8.64
N ARG A 51 6.30 9.05 8.24
CA ARG A 51 5.23 8.53 9.11
C ARG A 51 5.05 7.02 8.99
N TRP A 52 5.84 6.35 8.17
CA TRP A 52 5.66 4.94 7.84
C TRP A 52 5.73 4.02 9.07
N GLU A 53 6.63 4.30 10.01
CA GLU A 53 6.78 3.52 11.24
C GLU A 53 5.55 3.63 12.18
N GLU A 54 4.78 4.70 12.05
CA GLU A 54 3.57 4.96 12.84
C GLU A 54 2.30 4.43 12.13
N ASP A 55 2.42 3.92 10.91
CA ASP A 55 1.27 3.47 10.11
C ASP A 55 0.68 2.17 10.67
N ARG A 56 -0.65 2.12 10.79
CA ARG A 56 -1.37 0.93 11.29
C ARG A 56 -1.16 -0.31 10.41
N ASN A 57 -0.93 -0.11 9.12
CA ASN A 57 -0.66 -1.18 8.16
C ASN A 57 0.85 -1.47 8.01
N HIS A 58 1.70 -0.87 8.84
CA HIS A 58 3.12 -1.19 8.89
C HIS A 58 3.30 -2.69 9.20
N PRO A 59 4.23 -3.40 8.53
CA PRO A 59 4.45 -4.83 8.75
C PRO A 59 4.77 -5.19 10.21
N SER A 60 5.36 -4.25 10.95
CA SER A 60 5.71 -4.41 12.37
C SER A 60 4.67 -3.83 13.32
N ALA A 61 3.60 -3.20 12.82
CA ALA A 61 2.52 -2.70 13.67
C ALA A 61 1.86 -3.87 14.41
N PRO A 62 1.51 -3.72 15.69
CA PRO A 62 0.81 -4.74 16.44
C PRO A 62 -0.55 -5.00 15.77
N GLN A 63 -0.67 -6.18 15.17
CA GLN A 63 -1.93 -6.66 14.60
C GLN A 63 -2.90 -6.83 15.76
N THR A 64 -3.75 -5.83 16.02
CA THR A 64 -4.81 -5.97 17.03
C THR A 64 -5.75 -7.05 16.52
N SER A 65 -5.58 -8.28 17.00
CA SER A 65 -6.30 -9.47 16.57
C SER A 65 -7.76 -9.51 17.05
N ASN A 66 -8.40 -8.36 17.20
CA ASN A 66 -9.85 -8.26 17.40
C ASN A 66 -10.50 -7.94 16.06
N LYS A 67 -10.54 -8.95 15.19
CA LYS A 67 -11.27 -8.96 13.91
C LYS A 67 -12.78 -8.65 14.01
N GLY A 68 -13.32 -8.42 15.21
CA GLY A 68 -14.73 -8.10 15.45
C GLY A 68 -15.03 -6.63 15.78
N MET A 69 -14.04 -5.74 15.79
CA MET A 69 -14.22 -4.36 16.30
C MET A 69 -13.46 -3.30 15.48
N ASP A 70 -13.08 -3.60 14.24
CA ASP A 70 -12.63 -2.57 13.29
C ASP A 70 -13.87 -2.02 12.56
N PRO A 71 -14.27 -0.76 12.76
CA PRO A 71 -15.43 -0.15 12.10
C PRO A 71 -15.30 -0.07 10.58
N TRP A 72 -14.12 -0.38 10.04
CA TRP A 72 -13.80 -0.32 8.62
C TRP A 72 -13.52 -1.69 7.99
N CYS A 73 -13.70 -2.79 8.74
CA CYS A 73 -13.76 -4.12 8.17
C CYS A 73 -15.18 -4.39 7.67
N GLU A 74 -15.41 -4.27 6.36
CA GLU A 74 -16.47 -5.01 5.67
C GLU A 74 -16.16 -6.52 5.65
#